data_AF-A0A7C3HAV8-F1
#
_entry.id   AF-A0A7C3HAV8-F1
#
_cell.length_a   1.000
_cell.length_b   1.000
_cell.length_c   1.000
_cell.angle_alpha   90.00
_cell.angle_beta   90.00
_cell.angle_gamma   90.00
#
_symmetry.space_group_name_H-M   'P 1'
#
loop_
_entity.id
_entity.type
_entity.pdbx_description
1 polymer ?
#
loop_
_entity_poly.entity_id
_entity_poly.type
_entity_poly.pdbx_seq_one_letter_code
_entity_poly.pdbx_strand_id
1 'polypeptide(L)'
;MKRCLMLALVLAVLTSMPLAAEPLAPRAAIPAGMEESYLGEGIRQAAIPDAAAVGIPAYPGAVVIRSYAVEERPAGYAGLPIVELISSDDYDAVVAFYKQRLSGWGEAELMSAYYFAEHGNINFFTPEEPHVGVHRMASYFREAEREMLQRVLPGAKTLIKIFYTPR
;
A
#
# COMPACT_ATOMS: atom_id res chain seq x y z
N MET A 1 -10.07 65.03 27.39
CA MET A 1 -9.57 64.91 26.00
C MET A 1 -9.83 63.50 25.50
N LYS A 2 -10.22 63.31 24.23
CA LYS A 2 -10.47 61.97 23.66
C LYS A 2 -9.15 61.31 23.25
N ARG A 3 -8.98 60.01 23.55
CA ARG A 3 -8.02 59.13 22.88
C ARG A 3 -8.71 57.79 22.62
N CYS A 4 -9.03 57.51 21.36
CA CYS A 4 -9.56 56.22 20.95
C CYS A 4 -8.41 55.22 20.92
N LEU A 5 -8.57 54.06 21.55
CA LEU A 5 -7.71 52.91 21.30
C LEU A 5 -8.42 52.02 20.28
N MET A 6 -7.94 52.00 19.03
CA MET A 6 -8.49 51.12 18.00
C MET A 6 -8.08 49.68 18.30
N LEU A 7 -9.06 48.85 18.67
CA LEU A 7 -8.86 47.41 18.81
C LEU A 7 -8.84 46.78 17.41
N ALA A 8 -7.64 46.57 16.86
CA ALA A 8 -7.47 45.95 15.55
C ALA A 8 -7.82 44.46 15.62
N LEU A 9 -9.01 44.10 15.15
CA LEU A 9 -9.45 42.72 15.04
C LEU A 9 -8.69 42.02 13.91
N VAL A 10 -7.61 41.33 14.26
CA VAL A 10 -6.84 40.52 13.31
C VAL A 10 -7.70 39.33 12.86
N LEU A 11 -8.24 39.40 11.64
CA LEU A 11 -8.95 38.29 11.03
C LEU A 11 -7.96 37.15 10.73
N ALA A 12 -7.95 36.13 11.59
CA ALA A 12 -7.25 34.88 11.33
C ALA A 12 -7.99 34.12 10.23
N VAL A 13 -7.68 34.43 8.97
CA VAL A 13 -8.19 33.68 7.81
C VAL A 13 -7.58 32.28 7.84
N LEU A 14 -8.31 31.34 8.45
CA LEU A 14 -8.03 29.91 8.34
C LEU A 14 -8.24 29.49 6.88
N THR A 15 -7.19 29.62 6.07
CA THR A 15 -7.15 29.07 4.72
C THR A 15 -7.12 27.55 4.81
N SER A 16 -8.30 26.94 4.81
CA SER A 16 -8.49 25.51 4.61
C SER A 16 -7.93 25.13 3.24
N MET A 17 -6.64 24.79 3.17
CA MET A 17 -6.09 24.18 1.98
C MET A 17 -6.84 22.87 1.75
N PRO A 18 -7.34 22.60 0.54
CA PRO A 18 -7.89 21.29 0.23
C PRO A 18 -6.78 20.28 0.43
N LEU A 19 -6.99 19.33 1.35
CA LEU A 19 -6.08 18.21 1.54
C LEU A 19 -6.17 17.36 0.26
N ALA A 20 -5.24 17.58 -0.67
CA ALA A 20 -5.14 16.77 -1.87
C ALA A 20 -4.94 15.33 -1.44
N ALA A 21 -5.75 14.42 -1.98
CA ALA A 21 -5.72 13.04 -1.54
C ALA A 21 -4.34 12.43 -1.89
N GLU A 22 -3.60 12.02 -0.85
CA GLU A 22 -2.28 11.43 -1.03
C GLU A 22 -2.45 9.97 -1.50
N PRO A 23 -1.84 9.55 -2.62
CA PRO A 23 -1.93 8.17 -3.08
C PRO A 23 -1.25 7.24 -2.07
N LEU A 24 -1.79 6.03 -1.88
CA LEU A 24 -1.26 5.03 -0.95
C LEU A 24 0.27 4.86 -1.07
N ALA A 25 0.76 4.71 -2.29
CA ALA A 25 2.19 4.65 -2.62
C ALA A 25 2.41 5.06 -4.08
N PRO A 26 3.62 5.48 -4.48
CA PRO A 26 3.92 5.77 -5.88
C PRO A 26 3.75 4.51 -6.77
N ARG A 27 3.26 4.70 -8.00
CA ARG A 27 3.30 3.65 -9.03
C ARG A 27 4.76 3.33 -9.35
N ALA A 28 5.08 2.05 -9.51
CA ALA A 28 6.40 1.63 -9.97
C ALA A 28 6.68 2.15 -11.39
N ALA A 29 7.96 2.34 -11.73
CA ALA A 29 8.36 2.61 -13.10
C ALA A 29 8.29 1.31 -13.94
N ILE A 30 7.94 1.42 -15.22
CA ILE A 30 8.03 0.32 -16.17
C ILE A 30 9.40 0.43 -16.87
N PRO A 31 10.33 -0.53 -16.69
CA PRO A 31 11.63 -0.50 -17.35
C PRO A 31 11.52 -0.73 -18.85
N ALA A 32 12.46 -0.17 -19.62
CA ALA A 32 12.53 -0.39 -21.06
C ALA A 32 12.65 -1.89 -21.40
N GLY A 33 11.84 -2.37 -22.34
CA GLY A 33 11.74 -3.80 -22.68
C GLY A 33 11.00 -4.61 -21.60
N MET A 34 9.97 -4.03 -21.00
CA MET A 34 8.99 -4.67 -20.10
C MET A 34 7.55 -4.17 -20.31
N GLU A 35 7.34 -3.26 -21.25
CA GLU A 35 6.06 -2.58 -21.54
C GLU A 35 4.95 -3.60 -21.84
N GLU A 36 5.24 -4.58 -22.69
CA GLU A 36 4.31 -5.65 -23.08
C GLU A 36 4.41 -6.89 -22.18
N SER A 37 5.02 -6.77 -20.99
CA SER A 37 5.10 -7.85 -20.01
C SER A 37 3.91 -7.84 -19.04
N TYR A 38 3.54 -9.01 -18.51
CA TYR A 38 2.48 -9.13 -17.49
C TYR A 38 2.73 -8.32 -16.21
N LEU A 39 3.99 -7.99 -15.93
CA LEU A 39 4.35 -7.08 -14.84
C LEU A 39 4.21 -5.61 -15.26
N GLY A 40 4.76 -5.22 -16.42
CA GLY A 40 4.66 -3.85 -16.93
C GLY A 40 3.21 -3.40 -17.15
N GLU A 41 2.39 -4.24 -17.77
CA GLU A 41 0.97 -3.94 -17.98
C GLU A 41 0.17 -3.95 -16.67
N GLY A 42 0.54 -4.81 -15.70
CA GLY A 42 -0.02 -4.80 -14.35
C GLY A 42 0.33 -3.53 -13.54
N ILE A 43 1.53 -2.97 -13.78
CA ILE A 43 1.93 -1.65 -13.27
C ILE A 43 1.13 -0.54 -13.97
N ARG A 44 0.98 -0.63 -15.30
CA ARG A 44 0.25 0.37 -16.13
C ARG A 44 -1.20 0.53 -15.69
N GLN A 45 -1.88 -0.61 -15.46
CA GLN A 45 -3.27 -0.73 -15.04
C GLN A 45 -3.49 -0.55 -13.53
N ALA A 46 -2.43 -0.40 -12.72
CA ALA A 46 -2.57 -0.30 -11.27
C ALA A 46 -3.34 0.98 -10.86
N ALA A 47 -4.61 0.83 -10.50
CA ALA A 47 -5.43 1.83 -9.82
C ALA A 47 -4.92 1.99 -8.39
N ILE A 48 -4.36 3.16 -8.07
CA ILE A 48 -3.78 3.45 -6.77
C ILE A 48 -4.81 4.22 -5.94
N PRO A 49 -5.34 3.64 -4.86
CA PRO A 49 -6.31 4.32 -3.99
C PRO A 49 -5.62 5.40 -3.14
N ASP A 50 -6.43 6.34 -2.67
CA ASP A 50 -6.01 7.34 -1.67
C ASP A 50 -5.67 6.65 -0.34
N ALA A 51 -4.57 7.05 0.30
CA ALA A 51 -4.10 6.47 1.55
C ALA A 51 -5.18 6.51 2.66
N ALA A 52 -5.96 7.60 2.69
CA ALA A 52 -7.08 7.78 3.62
C ALA A 52 -8.23 6.78 3.38
N ALA A 53 -8.56 6.49 2.11
CA ALA A 53 -9.61 5.55 1.75
C ALA A 53 -9.22 4.08 2.02
N VAL A 54 -7.92 3.76 2.03
CA VAL A 54 -7.41 2.44 2.45
C VAL A 54 -7.44 2.31 3.98
N GLY A 55 -7.03 3.36 4.70
CA GLY A 55 -6.90 3.34 6.16
C GLY A 55 -5.78 2.45 6.72
N ILE A 56 -4.97 1.84 5.85
CA ILE A 56 -3.78 1.06 6.20
C ILE A 56 -2.54 1.89 5.83
N PRO A 57 -1.57 2.10 6.74
CA PRO A 57 -0.38 2.88 6.44
C PRO A 57 0.53 2.15 5.45
N ALA A 58 0.87 2.81 4.35
CA ALA A 58 1.83 2.27 3.39
C ALA A 58 3.25 2.21 3.95
N TYR A 59 4.04 1.25 3.47
CA TYR A 59 5.45 1.13 3.83
C TYR A 59 6.29 2.20 3.10
N PRO A 60 7.13 2.98 3.81
CA PRO A 60 7.96 4.02 3.20
C PRO A 60 8.87 3.48 2.08
N GLY A 61 8.89 4.15 0.93
CA GLY A 61 9.72 3.75 -0.21
C GLY A 61 9.23 2.52 -0.99
N ALA A 62 8.14 1.88 -0.58
CA ALA A 62 7.50 0.83 -1.39
C ALA A 62 6.83 1.43 -2.64
N VAL A 63 6.79 0.66 -3.72
CA VAL A 63 6.15 1.06 -4.99
C VAL A 63 5.03 0.09 -5.36
N VAL A 64 3.91 0.60 -5.87
CA VAL A 64 2.78 -0.22 -6.35
C VAL A 64 3.17 -0.91 -7.65
N ILE A 65 3.11 -2.24 -7.68
CA ILE A 65 3.30 -3.06 -8.87
C ILE A 65 1.99 -3.57 -9.49
N ARG A 66 0.91 -3.61 -8.71
CA ARG A 66 -0.41 -4.05 -9.17
C ARG A 66 -1.51 -3.61 -8.21
N SER A 67 -2.73 -3.53 -8.73
CA SER A 67 -3.96 -3.48 -7.94
C SER A 67 -4.99 -4.44 -8.53
N TYR A 68 -5.91 -4.93 -7.71
CA TYR A 68 -7.16 -5.51 -8.18
C TYR A 68 -8.31 -4.76 -7.48
N ALA A 69 -8.71 -3.63 -8.07
CA ALA A 69 -9.82 -2.80 -7.60
C ALA A 69 -11.17 -3.49 -7.86
N VAL A 70 -12.25 -3.03 -7.22
CA VAL A 70 -13.58 -3.68 -7.34
C VAL A 70 -14.16 -3.59 -8.75
N GLU A 71 -13.86 -2.51 -9.46
CA GLU A 71 -14.43 -2.17 -10.76
C GLU A 71 -13.78 -2.93 -11.94
N GLU A 72 -12.56 -3.45 -11.75
CA GLU A 72 -11.77 -4.18 -12.77
C GLU A 72 -11.44 -5.62 -12.34
N ARG A 73 -12.40 -6.30 -11.71
CA ARG A 73 -12.18 -7.68 -11.20
C ARG A 73 -12.20 -8.74 -12.30
N PRO A 74 -11.30 -9.75 -12.24
CA PRO A 74 -11.50 -11.01 -12.94
C PRO A 74 -12.85 -11.64 -12.56
N ALA A 75 -13.56 -12.18 -13.55
CA ALA A 75 -14.88 -12.77 -13.36
C ALA A 75 -14.85 -13.87 -12.28
N GLY A 76 -15.66 -13.68 -11.22
CA GLY A 76 -15.74 -14.59 -10.07
C GLY A 76 -14.90 -14.20 -8.83
N TYR A 77 -14.08 -13.14 -8.88
CA TYR A 77 -13.31 -12.72 -7.69
C TYR A 77 -14.18 -11.99 -6.65
N ALA A 78 -14.41 -12.66 -5.50
CA ALA A 78 -15.30 -12.19 -4.44
C ALA A 78 -14.61 -11.57 -3.21
N GLY A 79 -13.27 -11.60 -3.10
CA GLY A 79 -12.53 -11.08 -1.94
C GLY A 79 -12.57 -9.56 -1.79
N LEU A 80 -11.75 -8.99 -0.89
CA LEU A 80 -11.55 -7.53 -0.80
C LEU A 80 -10.71 -6.98 -1.99
N PRO A 81 -10.84 -5.69 -2.36
CA PRO A 81 -9.87 -5.04 -3.22
C PRO A 81 -8.48 -5.06 -2.57
N ILE A 82 -7.45 -5.14 -3.41
CA ILE A 82 -6.07 -5.41 -2.99
C ILE A 82 -5.08 -4.57 -3.79
N VAL A 83 -4.05 -4.05 -3.11
CA VAL A 83 -2.86 -3.45 -3.72
C VAL A 83 -1.64 -4.32 -3.43
N GLU A 84 -0.82 -4.58 -4.45
CA GLU A 84 0.46 -5.28 -4.34
C GLU A 84 1.61 -4.27 -4.50
N LEU A 85 2.50 -4.20 -3.51
CA LEU A 85 3.65 -3.31 -3.46
C LEU A 85 4.94 -4.10 -3.31
N ILE A 86 6.06 -3.59 -3.81
CA ILE A 86 7.40 -4.12 -3.49
C ILE A 86 8.28 -3.09 -2.80
N SER A 87 9.20 -3.58 -1.97
CA SER A 87 10.23 -2.80 -1.28
C SER A 87 11.61 -3.44 -1.45
N SER A 88 12.65 -2.59 -1.46
CA SER A 88 14.07 -2.97 -1.39
C SER A 88 14.50 -3.43 0.01
N ASP A 89 13.71 -3.09 1.03
CA ASP A 89 14.02 -3.37 2.42
C ASP A 89 13.79 -4.84 2.75
N ASP A 90 14.61 -5.35 3.68
CA ASP A 90 14.51 -6.72 4.15
C ASP A 90 13.19 -6.96 4.88
N TYR A 91 12.61 -8.14 4.65
CA TYR A 91 11.30 -8.56 5.17
C TYR A 91 11.12 -8.25 6.66
N ASP A 92 12.14 -8.50 7.47
CA ASP A 92 12.06 -8.37 8.92
C ASP A 92 11.90 -6.89 9.36
N ALA A 93 12.40 -5.93 8.57
CA ALA A 93 12.15 -4.50 8.77
C ALA A 93 10.72 -4.10 8.37
N VAL A 94 10.20 -4.67 7.28
CA VAL A 94 8.82 -4.45 6.82
C VAL A 94 7.81 -5.02 7.82
N VAL A 95 8.08 -6.21 8.38
CA VAL A 95 7.29 -6.81 9.46
C VAL A 95 7.37 -5.95 10.73
N ALA A 96 8.55 -5.45 11.12
CA ALA A 96 8.69 -4.58 12.29
C ALA A 96 7.90 -3.26 12.16
N PHE A 97 7.87 -2.66 10.96
CA PHE A 97 7.03 -1.50 10.67
C PHE A 97 5.55 -1.81 10.88
N TYR A 98 5.03 -2.89 10.28
CA TYR A 98 3.61 -3.21 10.41
C TYR A 98 3.22 -3.62 11.83
N LYS A 99 4.09 -4.32 12.57
CA LYS A 99 3.93 -4.57 14.02
C LYS A 99 3.76 -3.28 14.84
N GLN A 100 4.54 -2.24 14.53
CA GLN A 100 4.43 -0.95 15.20
C GLN A 100 3.17 -0.17 14.78
N ARG A 101 2.74 -0.31 13.52
CA ARG A 101 1.71 0.54 12.91
C ARG A 101 0.29 -0.04 12.98
N LEU A 102 0.15 -1.35 13.08
CA LEU A 102 -1.11 -2.08 13.19
C LEU A 102 -1.30 -2.65 14.61
N SER A 103 -0.89 -1.88 15.63
CA SER A 103 -0.93 -2.32 17.03
C SER A 103 -2.36 -2.65 17.47
N GLY A 104 -2.62 -3.91 17.78
CA GLY A 104 -3.94 -4.42 18.16
C GLY A 104 -4.63 -5.27 17.08
N TRP A 105 -4.11 -5.29 15.85
CA TRP A 105 -4.49 -6.28 14.84
C TRP A 105 -3.98 -7.66 15.26
N GLY A 106 -4.69 -8.73 14.90
CA GLY A 106 -4.18 -10.08 15.10
C GLY A 106 -3.08 -10.39 14.08
N GLU A 107 -2.09 -11.19 14.47
CA GLU A 107 -0.91 -11.49 13.64
C GLU A 107 -0.48 -12.96 13.66
N ALA A 108 0.13 -13.43 12.57
CA ALA A 108 0.74 -14.77 12.47
C ALA A 108 1.80 -14.86 11.36
N GLU A 109 2.78 -15.75 11.50
CA GLU A 109 3.66 -16.15 10.39
C GLU A 109 3.19 -17.48 9.79
N LEU A 110 2.93 -17.51 8.48
CA LEU A 110 2.47 -18.68 7.74
C LEU A 110 3.14 -18.72 6.36
N MET A 111 3.64 -19.90 5.95
CA MET A 111 4.16 -20.15 4.59
C MET A 111 5.16 -19.08 4.07
N SER A 112 6.15 -18.70 4.89
CA SER A 112 7.17 -17.66 4.61
C SER A 112 6.66 -16.22 4.48
N ALA A 113 5.47 -15.95 4.99
CA ALA A 113 4.84 -14.64 5.01
C ALA A 113 4.31 -14.28 6.41
N TYR A 114 4.38 -12.99 6.76
CA TYR A 114 3.79 -12.45 7.99
C TYR A 114 2.44 -11.80 7.66
N TYR A 115 1.43 -12.09 8.45
CA TYR A 115 0.06 -11.63 8.23
C TYR A 115 -0.43 -10.80 9.41
N PHE A 116 -1.23 -9.77 9.10
CA PHE A 116 -1.92 -8.90 10.04
C PHE A 116 -3.38 -8.76 9.60
N ALA A 117 -4.36 -8.87 10.51
CA ALA A 117 -5.79 -8.72 10.20
C ALA A 117 -6.54 -7.86 11.25
N GLU A 118 -7.44 -6.98 10.80
CA GLU A 118 -8.00 -5.88 11.62
C GLU A 118 -8.72 -6.34 12.90
N HIS A 119 -9.40 -7.48 12.89
CA HIS A 119 -10.03 -8.09 14.08
C HIS A 119 -9.44 -9.48 14.40
N GLY A 120 -8.33 -9.84 13.73
CA GLY A 120 -7.56 -11.06 13.96
C GLY A 120 -8.04 -12.31 13.23
N ASN A 121 -8.92 -12.18 12.23
CA ASN A 121 -9.33 -13.31 11.38
C ASN A 121 -8.23 -13.60 10.33
N ILE A 122 -7.24 -14.42 10.69
CA ILE A 122 -6.13 -14.81 9.80
C ILE A 122 -6.59 -15.82 8.73
N ASN A 123 -7.37 -15.33 7.76
CA ASN A 123 -7.68 -16.03 6.51
C ASN A 123 -6.96 -15.33 5.34
N PHE A 124 -5.87 -15.94 4.86
CA PHE A 124 -5.05 -15.38 3.79
C PHE A 124 -5.47 -15.79 2.36
N PHE A 125 -6.41 -16.74 2.22
CA PHE A 125 -6.92 -17.17 0.92
C PHE A 125 -8.05 -16.25 0.43
N THR A 126 -8.98 -15.92 1.33
CA THR A 126 -10.09 -15.01 1.09
C THR A 126 -10.26 -14.10 2.30
N PRO A 127 -9.46 -13.01 2.44
CA PRO A 127 -9.65 -12.07 3.53
C PRO A 127 -11.04 -11.42 3.47
N GLU A 128 -11.80 -11.59 4.54
CA GLU A 128 -13.13 -10.98 4.73
C GLU A 128 -13.04 -9.61 5.43
N GLU A 129 -11.88 -9.30 6.02
CA GLU A 129 -11.56 -8.04 6.71
C GLU A 129 -10.22 -7.46 6.22
N PRO A 130 -9.96 -6.16 6.43
CA PRO A 130 -8.69 -5.54 6.04
C PRO A 130 -7.47 -6.27 6.59
N HIS A 131 -6.47 -6.47 5.72
CA HIS A 131 -5.42 -7.47 5.93
C HIS A 131 -4.11 -7.04 5.26
N VAL A 132 -2.97 -7.28 5.92
CA VAL A 132 -1.64 -7.05 5.33
C VAL A 132 -0.84 -8.34 5.35
N GLY A 133 -0.41 -8.80 4.16
CA GLY A 133 0.54 -9.89 3.99
C GLY A 133 1.92 -9.37 3.57
N VAL A 134 2.96 -9.66 4.34
CA VAL A 134 4.37 -9.35 4.04
C VAL A 134 5.07 -10.63 3.65
N HIS A 135 5.68 -10.72 2.47
CA HIS A 135 6.24 -11.96 1.91
C HIS A 135 7.72 -11.79 1.53
N ARG A 136 8.57 -12.77 1.87
CA ARG A 136 9.95 -12.84 1.38
C ARG A 136 9.92 -13.16 -0.13
N MET A 137 10.35 -12.24 -1.01
CA MET A 137 10.28 -12.46 -2.48
C MET A 137 11.08 -13.69 -2.92
N ALA A 138 12.18 -14.02 -2.24
CA ALA A 138 12.97 -15.23 -2.47
C ALA A 138 12.17 -16.53 -2.31
N SER A 139 11.12 -16.53 -1.48
CA SER A 139 10.25 -17.67 -1.19
C SER A 139 8.94 -17.63 -1.98
N TYR A 140 8.43 -16.43 -2.30
CA TYR A 140 7.15 -16.24 -3.00
C TYR A 140 7.26 -16.32 -4.53
N PHE A 141 8.35 -15.82 -5.11
CA PHE A 141 8.54 -15.70 -6.57
C PHE A 141 9.66 -16.59 -7.09
N ARG A 142 9.48 -17.10 -8.32
CA ARG A 142 10.50 -17.82 -9.09
C ARG A 142 11.60 -16.86 -9.54
N GLU A 143 12.76 -17.42 -9.90
CA GLU A 143 13.96 -16.65 -10.23
C GLU A 143 13.73 -15.54 -11.27
N ALA A 144 13.22 -15.88 -12.45
CA ALA A 144 12.92 -14.91 -13.51
C ALA A 144 11.87 -13.85 -13.10
N GLU A 145 10.95 -14.18 -12.18
CA GLU A 145 9.97 -13.22 -11.65
C GLU A 145 10.66 -12.23 -10.69
N ARG A 146 11.59 -12.70 -9.85
CA ARG A 146 12.43 -11.85 -9.00
C ARG A 146 13.34 -10.94 -9.83
N GLU A 147 13.94 -11.44 -10.91
CA GLU A 147 14.75 -10.63 -11.84
C GLU A 147 13.93 -9.51 -12.49
N MET A 148 12.71 -9.81 -12.95
CA MET A 148 11.80 -8.78 -13.48
C MET A 148 11.43 -7.74 -12.41
N LEU A 149 11.13 -8.16 -11.17
CA LEU A 149 10.83 -7.23 -10.07
C LEU A 149 12.04 -6.39 -9.65
N GLN A 150 13.27 -6.93 -9.76
CA GLN A 150 14.51 -6.19 -9.52
C GLN A 150 14.89 -5.23 -10.65
N ARG A 151 14.39 -5.44 -11.88
CA ARG A 151 14.45 -4.41 -12.94
C ARG A 151 13.49 -3.25 -12.65
N VAL A 152 12.33 -3.53 -12.06
CA VAL A 152 11.30 -2.53 -11.68
C VAL A 152 11.73 -1.70 -10.46
N LEU A 153 12.24 -2.35 -9.41
CA LEU A 153 12.83 -1.71 -8.24
C LEU A 153 14.18 -2.39 -7.93
N PRO A 154 15.32 -1.76 -8.27
CA PRO A 154 16.64 -2.30 -7.98
C PRO A 154 16.81 -2.70 -6.51
N GLY A 155 17.17 -3.96 -6.29
CA GLY A 155 17.32 -4.52 -4.95
C GLY A 155 16.01 -4.90 -4.25
N ALA A 156 14.88 -5.03 -4.94
CA ALA A 156 13.63 -5.54 -4.38
C ALA A 156 13.78 -6.92 -3.68
N LYS A 157 13.26 -7.01 -2.44
CA LYS A 157 13.33 -8.21 -1.58
C LYS A 157 11.99 -8.62 -0.96
N THR A 158 11.08 -7.67 -0.77
CA THR A 158 9.84 -7.89 0.00
C THR A 158 8.62 -7.48 -0.82
N LEU A 159 7.65 -8.39 -0.89
CA LEU A 159 6.31 -8.13 -1.43
C LEU A 159 5.37 -7.81 -0.25
N ILE A 160 4.51 -6.81 -0.44
CA ILE A 160 3.50 -6.38 0.52
C ILE A 160 2.14 -6.45 -0.19
N LYS A 161 1.17 -7.12 0.43
CA LYS A 161 -0.19 -7.33 -0.09
C LYS A 161 -1.16 -6.66 0.87
N ILE A 162 -1.80 -5.56 0.45
CA ILE A 162 -2.71 -4.79 1.28
C ILE A 162 -4.14 -5.01 0.77
N PHE A 163 -4.92 -5.77 1.52
CA PHE A 163 -6.36 -5.94 1.32
C PHE A 163 -7.10 -4.92 2.19
N TYR A 164 -8.10 -4.24 1.65
CA TYR A 164 -8.75 -3.13 2.34
C TYR A 164 -10.25 -3.03 2.03
N THR A 165 -10.98 -2.37 2.91
CA THR A 165 -12.34 -1.89 2.65
C THR A 165 -12.26 -0.39 2.43
N PRO A 166 -12.73 0.17 1.29
CA PRO A 166 -12.78 1.61 1.07
C PRO A 166 -13.54 2.33 2.20
N ARG A 167 -12.97 3.41 2.73
CA ARG A 167 -13.51 4.24 3.82
C ARG A 167 -14.01 5.60 3.32
#